data_AF-A0A1G6YDS7-F1
#
_entry.id   AF-A0A1G6YDS7-F1
#
_cell.length_a   1.000
_cell.length_b   1.000
_cell.length_c   1.000
_cell.angle_alpha   90.00
_cell.angle_beta   90.00
_cell.angle_gamma   90.00
#
_symmetry.space_group_name_H-M   'P 1'
#
loop_
_entity.id
_entity.type
_entity.pdbx_description
1 polymer ?
#
loop_
_entity_poly.entity_id
_entity_poly.type
_entity_poly.pdbx_seq_one_letter_code
_entity_poly.pdbx_strand_id
1 'polypeptide(L)' 'MAEKRKSVYNPEAQKRWNEKNKARRSYISKRGTARSFIRKDATDEDLAELKELIALREACYPQKLDNDNSPMEE' A
#
# COMPACT_ATOMS: atom_id res chain seq x y z
N MET A 1 -15.85 4.16 37.94
CA MET A 1 -14.97 3.60 36.91
C MET A 1 -15.86 3.22 35.72
N ALA A 2 -15.74 3.87 34.57
CA ALA A 2 -16.58 3.54 33.42
C ALA A 2 -16.18 2.16 32.87
N GLU A 3 -17.14 1.25 32.76
CA GLU A 3 -16.92 -0.09 32.24
C GLU A 3 -16.49 0.00 30.76
N LYS A 4 -15.31 -0.53 30.45
CA LYS A 4 -14.76 -0.49 29.08
C LYS A 4 -15.57 -1.45 28.21
N ARG A 5 -16.25 -0.93 27.20
CA ARG A 5 -16.98 -1.77 26.23
C ARG A 5 -16.01 -2.76 25.59
N LYS A 6 -16.33 -4.05 25.65
CA LYS A 6 -15.55 -5.11 24.99
C LYS A 6 -15.75 -4.97 23.48
N SER A 7 -14.68 -4.68 22.74
CA SER A 7 -14.72 -4.72 21.28
C SER A 7 -14.94 -6.17 20.83
N VAL A 8 -16.04 -6.44 20.15
CA VAL A 8 -16.31 -7.79 19.62
C VAL A 8 -15.76 -7.84 18.20
N TYR A 9 -14.77 -8.71 17.98
CA TYR A 9 -14.25 -8.99 16.65
C TYR A 9 -15.31 -9.75 15.84
N ASN A 10 -15.72 -9.20 14.70
CA ASN A 10 -16.64 -9.85 13.77
C ASN A 10 -15.91 -10.24 12.47
N PRO A 11 -15.55 -11.52 12.29
CA PRO A 11 -14.79 -11.98 11.12
C PRO A 11 -15.56 -11.85 9.81
N GLU A 12 -16.89 -12.00 9.83
CA GLU A 12 -17.72 -11.91 8.62
C GLU A 12 -17.80 -10.48 8.10
N ALA A 13 -17.97 -9.52 9.01
CA ALA A 13 -17.96 -8.10 8.66
C ALA A 13 -16.60 -7.68 8.09
N GLN A 14 -15.50 -8.16 8.68
CA GLN A 14 -14.16 -7.90 8.16
C GLN A 14 -13.95 -8.53 6.78
N LYS A 15 -14.44 -9.76 6.56
CA LYS A 15 -14.36 -10.42 5.24
C LYS A 15 -15.07 -9.59 4.16
N ARG A 16 -16.31 -9.15 4.42
CA ARG A 16 -17.07 -8.30 3.48
C ARG A 16 -16.36 -6.99 3.18
N TRP A 17 -15.77 -6.35 4.19
CA TRP A 17 -14.99 -5.12 4.00
C TRP A 17 -13.72 -5.39 3.19
N ASN A 18 -13.03 -6.51 3.47
CA ASN A 18 -11.82 -6.93 2.77
C ASN A 18 -12.08 -7.21 1.28
N GLU A 19 -13.21 -7.82 0.94
CA GLU A 19 -13.62 -8.09 -0.45
C GLU A 19 -13.87 -6.79 -1.21
N LYS A 20 -14.63 -5.85 -0.61
CA LYS A 20 -14.89 -4.54 -1.21
C LYS A 20 -13.64 -3.67 -1.37
N ASN A 21 -12.67 -3.81 -0.45
CA ASN A 21 -11.46 -2.98 -0.41
C ASN A 21 -10.21 -3.73 -0.89
N LYS A 22 -10.37 -4.73 -1.76
CA LYS A 22 -9.26 -5.59 -2.20
C LYS A 22 -8.10 -4.78 -2.79
N ALA A 23 -8.38 -3.87 -3.71
CA ALA A 23 -7.37 -3.03 -4.37
C ALA A 23 -6.57 -2.20 -3.35
N ARG A 24 -7.28 -1.44 -2.50
CA ARG A 24 -6.67 -0.62 -1.43
C ARG A 24 -5.83 -1.46 -0.46
N ARG A 25 -6.31 -2.64 -0.05
CA ARG A 25 -5.56 -3.53 0.84
C ARG A 25 -4.29 -4.06 0.17
N SER A 26 -4.39 -4.47 -1.09
CA SER A 26 -3.22 -4.89 -1.87
C SER A 26 -2.21 -3.76 -2.01
N TYR A 27 -2.66 -2.52 -2.27
CA TYR A 27 -1.79 -1.34 -2.32
C TYR A 27 -1.06 -1.12 -0.98
N ILE A 28 -1.78 -1.10 0.15
CA ILE A 28 -1.18 -0.90 1.48
C ILE A 28 -0.16 -1.99 1.80
N SER A 29 -0.49 -3.25 1.51
CA SER A 29 0.41 -4.39 1.72
C SER A 29 1.69 -4.24 0.91
N LYS A 30 1.57 -4.05 -0.41
CA LYS A 30 2.71 -3.85 -1.32
C LYS A 30 3.57 -2.66 -0.90
N ARG A 31 2.94 -1.54 -0.53
CA ARG A 31 3.63 -0.34 -0.04
C ARG A 31 4.40 -0.60 1.25
N GLY A 32 3.82 -1.36 2.18
CA GLY A 32 4.48 -1.75 3.43
C GLY A 32 5.69 -2.64 3.18
N THR A 33 5.52 -3.67 2.34
CA THR A 33 6.58 -4.60 1.95
C THR A 33 7.73 -3.87 1.28
N ALA A 34 7.45 -3.04 0.26
CA ALA A 34 8.47 -2.28 -0.44
C ALA A 34 9.24 -1.33 0.50
N ARG A 35 8.55 -0.65 1.42
CA ARG A 35 9.18 0.18 2.43
C ARG A 35 10.11 -0.60 3.35
N SER A 36 9.71 -1.79 3.79
CA SER A 36 10.56 -2.62 4.66
C SER A 36 11.80 -3.08 3.90
N PHE A 37 11.60 -3.58 2.67
CA PHE A 37 12.66 -4.08 1.81
C PHE A 37 13.74 -3.02 1.60
N ILE A 38 13.35 -1.83 1.12
CA ILE A 38 14.27 -0.70 0.86
C ILE A 38 15.02 -0.28 2.13
N ARG A 39 14.42 -0.40 3.32
CA ARG A 39 15.03 0.09 4.58
C ARG A 39 15.92 -0.92 5.27
N LYS A 40 15.72 -2.23 5.05
CA LYS A 40 16.31 -3.28 5.87
C LYS A 40 16.97 -4.40 5.09
N ASP A 41 16.38 -4.79 3.96
CA ASP A 41 16.71 -6.04 3.29
C ASP A 41 17.44 -5.83 1.96
N ALA A 42 17.22 -4.67 1.31
CA ALA A 42 17.78 -4.37 0.00
C ALA A 42 19.31 -4.21 0.04
N THR A 43 19.98 -4.77 -0.97
CA THR A 43 21.41 -4.56 -1.23
C THR A 43 21.65 -3.25 -1.99
N ASP A 44 22.91 -2.84 -2.11
CA ASP A 44 23.27 -1.65 -2.88
C ASP A 44 22.89 -1.76 -4.36
N GLU A 45 22.97 -2.97 -4.94
CA GLU A 45 22.55 -3.26 -6.32
C GLU A 45 21.02 -3.11 -6.46
N ASP A 46 20.24 -3.68 -5.54
CA ASP A 46 18.78 -3.54 -5.53
C ASP A 46 18.37 -2.06 -5.43
N LEU A 47 19.05 -1.28 -4.58
CA LEU A 47 18.77 0.14 -4.43
C LEU A 47 19.10 0.94 -5.69
N ALA A 48 20.12 0.54 -6.45
CA ALA A 48 20.45 1.15 -7.74
C ALA A 48 19.37 0.86 -8.78
N GLU A 49 18.99 -0.41 -8.94
CA GLU A 49 17.92 -0.82 -9.88
C GLU A 49 16.59 -0.12 -9.54
N LEU A 50 16.21 -0.09 -8.26
CA LEU A 50 14.98 0.57 -7.82
C LEU A 50 14.94 2.07 -8.13
N LYS A 51 16.09 2.76 -8.05
CA LYS A 51 16.17 4.18 -8.43
C LYS A 51 15.94 4.38 -9.92
N GLU A 52 16.51 3.51 -10.76
CA GLU A 52 16.28 3.56 -12.21
C GLU A 52 14.81 3.30 -12.56
N LEU A 53 14.19 2.31 -11.93
CA LEU A 53 12.77 2.01 -12.12
C LEU A 53 11.87 3.20 -11.72
N ILE A 54 12.18 3.88 -10.62
CA ILE A 54 11.45 5.08 -10.19
C ILE A 54 11.60 6.21 -11.22
N ALA A 55 12.83 6.48 -11.66
CA ALA A 55 13.10 7.52 -12.66
C ALA A 55 12.34 7.26 -13.98
N LEU A 56 12.34 6.01 -14.46
CA LEU A 56 11.59 5.61 -15.66
C LEU A 56 10.07 5.81 -15.48
N ARG A 57 9.54 5.45 -14.30
CA ARG A 57 8.12 5.59 -13.98
C ARG A 57 7.67 7.05 -13.92
N GLU A 58 8.50 7.94 -13.38
CA GLU A 58 8.24 9.38 -13.32
C GLU A 58 8.32 10.03 -14.70
N ALA A 59 9.29 9.62 -15.53
CA ALA A 59 9.47 10.16 -16.88
C ALA A 59 8.37 9.73 -17.85
N CYS A 60 7.93 8.46 -17.81
CA CYS A 60 7.04 7.89 -18.83
C CYS A 60 5.54 8.02 -18.50
N TYR A 61 5.18 8.11 -17.21
CA TYR A 61 3.77 8.15 -16.79
C TYR A 61 3.54 9.19 -15.68
N PRO A 62 3.42 10.49 -15.99
CA PRO A 62 3.13 11.51 -14.96
C PRO A 62 1.72 11.40 -14.33
N GLN A 63 1.01 10.28 -14.50
CA GLN A 63 -0.29 10.02 -13.90
C GLN A 63 -0.22 10.15 -12.39
N LYS A 64 -0.91 11.18 -11.87
CA LYS A 64 -1.26 11.29 -10.46
C LYS A 64 -2.28 10.20 -10.17
N LEU A 65 -1.86 9.19 -9.43
CA LEU A 65 -2.71 8.10 -9.00
C LEU A 65 -3.06 8.35 -7.53
N ASP A 66 -4.35 8.24 -7.20
CA ASP A 66 -4.83 8.40 -5.84
C ASP A 66 -4.44 7.22 -4.95
N ASN A 67 -4.77 7.29 -3.65
CA ASN A 67 -4.44 6.26 -2.65
C ASN A 67 -5.08 4.88 -2.93
N ASP A 68 -5.98 4.78 -3.90
CA ASP A 68 -6.60 3.56 -4.42
C ASP A 68 -6.10 3.17 -5.83
N ASN A 69 -5.07 3.87 -6.32
CA ASN A 69 -4.51 3.68 -7.66
C ASN A 69 -5.52 3.99 -8.78
N SER A 70 -6.50 4.86 -8.52
CA SER A 70 -7.37 5.47 -9.54
C SER A 70 -6.70 6.70 -10.17
N PRO A 71 -6.89 7.00 -11.46
CA PRO A 71 -6.44 8.26 -12.04
C PRO A 71 -7.08 9.43 -11.29
N MET A 72 -6.26 10.36 -10.81
CA MET A 72 -6.74 11.62 -10.24
C MET A 72 -7.30 12.45 -11.41
N GLU A 73 -8.63 12.56 -11.50
CA GLU A 73 -9.28 13.45 -12.48
C GLU A 73 -8.90 14.90 -12.14
N GLU A 74 -8.39 15.65 -13.14
CA GLU A 74 -8.00 17.06 -13.00
C GLU A 74 -9.18 18.00 -12.72
#